data_AF-A0A5W4PRW0-F1
#
_entry.id   AF-A0A5W4PRW0-F1
#
_cell.length_a   1.000
_cell.length_b   1.000
_cell.length_c   1.000
_cell.angle_alpha   90.00
_cell.angle_beta   90.00
_cell.angle_gamma   90.00
#
_symmetry.space_group_name_H-M   'P 1'
#
loop_
_entity.id
_entity.type
_entity.pdbx_description
1 polymer ?
#
loop_
_entity_poly.entity_id
_entity_poly.type
_entity_poly.pdbx_seq_one_letter_code
_entity_poly.pdbx_strand_id
1 'polypeptide(L)'
;MIYKVIANHLINVDLGVVGYLPEGMRFLDLVVDTVVRLPRITVEIPVKELDQDEIHELIRETLTSYTYEFRCMLPRTDLTFLHDFFTLLTDEYRRWKFNVAMEASTESHFNGLTPLLDLALVYKEQDSSHWATLKHYTLDLMATAVTEAVMAHYVEPVKMFLEAHNGAIRTLVLKVDFPKTPVTNALDMRLLIDVPEEE
;
A
#
# COMPACT_ATOMS: atom_id res chain seq x y z
N MET A 1 4.17 -9.26 -35.49
CA MET A 1 5.18 -8.76 -34.52
C MET A 1 4.47 -8.44 -33.19
N ILE A 2 5.19 -8.17 -32.09
CA ILE A 2 4.56 -7.71 -30.83
C ILE A 2 5.18 -6.37 -30.46
N TYR A 3 4.35 -5.34 -30.32
CA TYR A 3 4.76 -4.02 -29.84
C TYR A 3 4.75 -4.01 -28.32
N LYS A 4 5.81 -3.48 -27.71
CA LYS A 4 5.93 -3.31 -26.27
C LYS A 4 5.82 -1.84 -25.91
N VAL A 5 4.75 -1.48 -25.22
CA VAL A 5 4.56 -0.13 -24.69
C VAL A 5 4.95 -0.10 -23.23
N ILE A 6 5.66 0.96 -22.83
CA ILE A 6 6.14 1.15 -21.46
C ILE A 6 5.68 2.52 -20.97
N ALA A 7 4.87 2.55 -19.90
CA ALA A 7 4.48 3.78 -19.21
C ALA A 7 5.15 3.84 -17.83
N ASN A 8 6.04 4.81 -17.62
CA ASN A 8 6.84 4.95 -16.39
C ASN A 8 6.35 6.10 -15.53
N HIS A 9 6.18 5.88 -14.23
CA HIS A 9 5.82 6.91 -13.25
C HIS A 9 6.67 6.77 -11.98
N LEU A 10 7.01 7.90 -11.38
CA LEU A 10 7.64 7.98 -10.07
C LEU A 10 6.61 8.56 -9.09
N ILE A 11 6.20 7.78 -8.10
CA ILE A 11 5.10 8.12 -7.18
C ILE A 11 5.64 8.29 -5.77
N ASN A 12 5.45 9.46 -5.17
CA ASN A 12 5.73 9.64 -3.74
C ASN A 12 4.58 9.09 -2.92
N VAL A 13 4.87 8.15 -2.02
CA VAL A 13 3.86 7.59 -1.13
C VAL A 13 3.66 8.49 0.08
N ASP A 14 2.40 8.84 0.35
CA ASP A 14 2.00 9.41 1.62
C ASP A 14 1.99 8.29 2.67
N LEU A 15 2.84 8.43 3.70
CA LEU A 15 2.92 7.46 4.79
C LEU A 15 1.90 7.73 5.90
N GLY A 16 1.00 8.70 5.69
CA GLY A 16 -0.05 9.08 6.62
C GLY A 16 0.43 9.97 7.78
N VAL A 17 -0.54 10.45 8.57
CA VAL A 17 -0.30 11.40 9.67
C VAL A 17 -0.05 10.64 10.98
N VAL A 18 1.12 10.00 11.11
CA VAL A 18 1.52 9.36 12.38
C VAL A 18 2.02 10.38 13.41
N GLY A 19 2.34 11.61 12.97
CA GLY A 19 2.83 12.71 13.83
C GLY A 19 1.85 13.17 14.92
N TYR A 20 0.59 12.71 14.91
CA TYR A 20 -0.36 12.96 15.99
C TYR A 20 -0.02 12.19 17.27
N LEU A 21 0.62 11.02 17.15
CA LEU A 21 1.02 10.20 18.29
C LEU A 21 2.46 10.53 18.70
N PRO A 22 2.75 10.59 20.01
CA PRO A 22 4.13 10.68 20.47
C PRO A 22 4.90 9.46 19.96
N GLU A 23 6.17 9.69 19.58
CA GLU A 23 7.02 8.69 18.92
C GLU A 23 6.54 8.22 17.52
N GLY A 24 5.56 8.91 16.92
CA GLY A 24 5.07 8.58 15.57
C GLY A 24 6.15 8.62 14.49
N MET A 25 7.16 9.49 14.63
CA MET A 25 8.32 9.53 13.74
C MET A 25 9.13 8.23 13.80
N ARG A 26 9.34 7.68 15.00
CA ARG A 26 10.06 6.42 15.17
C ARG A 26 9.28 5.24 14.58
N PHE A 27 7.95 5.27 14.67
CA PHE A 27 7.11 4.28 14.00
C PHE A 27 7.23 4.40 12.47
N LEU A 28 7.20 5.62 11.92
CA LEU A 28 7.42 5.87 10.50
C LEU A 28 8.79 5.38 10.02
N ASP A 29 9.84 5.57 10.80
CA ASP A 29 11.18 5.05 10.47
C ASP A 29 11.15 3.52 10.31
N LEU A 30 10.43 2.79 11.19
CA LEU A 30 10.26 1.34 11.07
C LEU A 30 9.42 0.93 9.85
N VAL A 31 8.43 1.73 9.45
CA VAL A 31 7.65 1.54 8.22
C VAL A 31 8.56 1.72 7.00
N VAL A 32 9.31 2.82 6.94
CA VAL A 32 10.27 3.10 5.85
C VAL A 32 11.31 1.99 5.74
N ASP A 33 11.88 1.56 6.85
CA ASP A 33 12.83 0.44 6.90
C ASP A 33 12.21 -0.87 6.40
N THR A 34 10.91 -1.07 6.62
CA THR A 34 10.18 -2.23 6.11
C THR A 34 9.97 -2.12 4.60
N VAL A 35 9.56 -0.94 4.10
CA VAL A 35 9.38 -0.67 2.67
C VAL A 35 10.67 -0.87 1.89
N VAL A 36 11.81 -0.38 2.40
CA VAL A 36 13.11 -0.50 1.73
C VAL A 36 13.52 -1.95 1.46
N ARG A 37 13.09 -2.86 2.34
CA ARG A 37 13.40 -4.28 2.22
C ARG A 37 12.44 -5.02 1.29
N LEU A 38 11.32 -4.43 0.87
CA LEU A 38 10.36 -5.09 -0.02
C LEU A 38 11.02 -5.46 -1.35
N PRO A 39 10.79 -6.69 -1.85
CA PRO A 39 11.28 -7.09 -3.16
C PRO A 39 10.57 -6.31 -4.26
N ARG A 40 11.20 -6.22 -5.42
CA ARG A 40 10.49 -5.79 -6.63
C ARG A 40 9.32 -6.74 -6.87
N ILE A 41 8.14 -6.20 -7.15
CA ILE A 41 6.96 -7.01 -7.48
C ILE A 41 6.60 -6.86 -8.96
N THR A 42 6.00 -7.92 -9.49
CA THR A 42 5.38 -7.95 -10.82
C THR A 42 3.95 -8.42 -10.64
N VAL A 43 3.00 -7.61 -11.12
CA VAL A 43 1.57 -7.85 -11.05
C VAL A 43 1.04 -8.03 -12.46
N GLU A 44 0.41 -9.17 -12.73
CA GLU A 44 -0.27 -9.42 -14.00
C GLU A 44 -1.68 -8.84 -13.91
N ILE A 45 -1.92 -7.74 -14.62
CA ILE A 45 -3.20 -7.04 -14.61
C ILE A 45 -4.13 -7.68 -15.64
N PRO A 46 -5.41 -7.94 -15.31
CA PRO A 46 -6.35 -8.47 -16.26
C PRO A 46 -6.58 -7.51 -17.43
N VAL A 47 -6.64 -8.05 -18.66
CA VAL A 47 -6.85 -7.27 -19.89
C VAL A 47 -8.32 -6.89 -20.02
N LYS A 48 -8.75 -5.91 -19.24
CA LYS A 48 -10.11 -5.35 -19.24
C LYS A 48 -10.10 -3.95 -18.64
N GLU A 49 -11.27 -3.33 -18.54
CA GLU A 49 -11.42 -2.10 -17.76
C GLU A 49 -10.99 -2.33 -16.30
N LEU A 50 -10.14 -1.44 -15.81
CA LEU A 50 -9.57 -1.54 -14.46
C LEU A 50 -10.62 -1.10 -13.44
N ASP A 51 -11.02 -2.03 -12.58
CA ASP A 51 -11.84 -1.78 -11.40
C ASP A 51 -10.95 -1.54 -10.18
N GLN A 52 -11.27 -0.54 -9.37
CA GLN A 52 -10.42 -0.15 -8.24
C GLN A 52 -10.29 -1.26 -7.19
N ASP A 53 -11.41 -1.89 -6.81
CA ASP A 53 -11.44 -2.88 -5.75
C ASP A 53 -10.73 -4.17 -6.20
N GLU A 54 -10.95 -4.59 -7.45
CA GLU A 54 -10.26 -5.76 -8.02
C GLU A 54 -8.74 -5.55 -8.12
N ILE A 55 -8.30 -4.36 -8.55
CA ILE A 55 -6.87 -4.03 -8.64
C ILE A 55 -6.25 -3.96 -7.25
N HIS A 56 -6.96 -3.38 -6.28
CA HIS A 56 -6.50 -3.31 -4.90
C HIS A 56 -6.25 -4.71 -4.33
N GLU A 57 -7.23 -5.59 -4.44
CA GLU A 57 -7.13 -6.96 -3.96
C GLU A 57 -6.00 -7.74 -4.65
N LEU A 58 -5.87 -7.60 -5.98
CA LEU A 58 -4.79 -8.23 -6.73
C LEU A 58 -3.39 -7.78 -6.28
N ILE A 59 -3.21 -6.46 -6.04
CA ILE A 59 -1.94 -5.92 -5.54
C ILE A 59 -1.68 -6.42 -4.11
N ARG A 60 -2.69 -6.41 -3.25
CA ARG A 60 -2.62 -6.86 -1.85
C ARG A 60 -2.23 -8.33 -1.75
N GLU A 61 -2.84 -9.19 -2.57
CA GLU A 61 -2.49 -10.61 -2.67
C GLU A 61 -1.06 -10.81 -3.18
N THR A 62 -0.66 -10.06 -4.22
CA THR A 62 0.70 -10.14 -4.76
C THR A 62 1.74 -9.73 -3.72
N LEU A 63 1.54 -8.60 -3.03
CA LEU A 63 2.40 -8.13 -1.95
C LEU A 63 2.51 -9.15 -0.81
N THR A 64 1.38 -9.73 -0.43
CA THR A 64 1.34 -10.75 0.63
C THR A 64 2.11 -12.01 0.22
N SER A 65 1.96 -12.46 -1.02
CA SER A 65 2.66 -13.62 -1.58
C SER A 65 4.18 -13.41 -1.60
N TYR A 66 4.64 -12.27 -2.15
CA TYR A 66 6.07 -11.93 -2.22
C TYR A 66 6.72 -11.75 -0.84
N THR A 67 5.92 -11.47 0.18
CA THR A 67 6.40 -11.28 1.54
C THR A 67 6.04 -12.43 2.48
N TYR A 68 5.53 -13.56 1.97
CA TYR A 68 5.11 -14.69 2.80
C TYR A 68 6.24 -15.18 3.72
N GLU A 69 7.45 -15.36 3.16
CA GLU A 69 8.64 -15.81 3.89
C GLU A 69 9.43 -14.66 4.54
N PHE A 70 8.92 -13.43 4.46
CA PHE A 70 9.60 -12.24 4.95
C PHE A 70 9.67 -12.23 6.48
N ARG A 71 10.73 -12.85 7.01
CA ARG A 71 11.04 -12.86 8.44
C ARG A 71 11.97 -11.69 8.74
N CYS A 72 11.40 -10.55 9.13
CA CYS A 72 12.20 -9.50 9.73
C CYS A 72 12.43 -9.83 11.21
N MET A 73 13.69 -10.05 11.60
CA MET A 73 14.04 -10.07 13.02
C MET A 73 14.23 -8.62 13.48
N LEU A 74 13.18 -8.03 14.04
CA LEU A 74 13.30 -6.76 14.74
C LEU A 74 14.08 -6.94 16.05
N PRO A 75 15.00 -6.03 16.40
CA PRO A 75 15.61 -5.98 17.71
C PRO A 75 14.57 -5.96 18.84
N ARG A 76 14.92 -6.50 20.01
CA ARG A 76 14.02 -6.48 21.18
C ARG A 76 13.56 -5.07 21.56
N THR A 77 14.44 -4.08 21.38
CA THR A 77 14.16 -2.66 21.62
C THR A 77 13.04 -2.11 20.75
N ASP A 78 12.93 -2.59 19.52
CA ASP A 78 11.90 -2.16 18.57
C ASP A 78 10.59 -2.92 18.80
N LEU A 79 10.67 -4.18 19.21
CA LEU A 79 9.48 -4.93 19.64
C LEU A 79 8.85 -4.31 20.89
N THR A 80 9.63 -3.93 21.90
CA THR A 80 9.11 -3.22 23.08
C THR A 80 8.51 -1.88 22.70
N PHE A 81 9.17 -1.14 21.82
CA PHE A 81 8.63 0.13 21.33
C PHE A 81 7.29 -0.03 20.60
N LEU A 82 7.19 -0.99 19.67
CA LEU A 82 5.94 -1.26 18.94
C LEU A 82 4.82 -1.66 19.89
N HIS A 83 5.12 -2.45 20.94
CA HIS A 83 4.13 -2.79 21.96
C HIS A 83 3.58 -1.55 22.67
N ASP A 84 4.47 -0.68 23.15
CA ASP A 84 4.08 0.55 23.84
C ASP A 84 3.30 1.48 22.91
N PHE A 85 3.76 1.61 21.67
CA PHE A 85 3.13 2.44 20.63
C PHE A 85 1.73 1.95 20.27
N PHE A 86 1.54 0.65 20.00
CA PHE A 86 0.23 0.10 19.67
C PHE A 86 -0.74 0.13 20.86
N THR A 87 -0.24 -0.02 22.08
CA THR A 87 -1.05 0.12 23.29
C THR A 87 -1.55 1.56 23.43
N LEU A 88 -0.67 2.54 23.24
CA LEU A 88 -1.03 3.96 23.25
C LEU A 88 -2.04 4.29 22.15
N LEU A 89 -1.80 3.82 20.92
CA LEU A 89 -2.72 3.99 19.79
C LEU A 89 -4.11 3.43 20.12
N THR A 90 -4.18 2.26 20.75
CA THR A 90 -5.43 1.62 21.14
C THR A 90 -6.18 2.45 22.20
N ASP A 91 -5.46 3.03 23.16
CA ASP A 91 -6.05 3.89 24.19
C ASP A 91 -6.56 5.21 23.62
N GLU A 92 -5.79 5.85 22.74
CA GLU A 92 -6.23 7.06 22.02
C GLU A 92 -7.45 6.77 21.14
N TYR A 93 -7.46 5.64 20.42
CA TYR A 93 -8.62 5.23 19.64
C TYR A 93 -9.89 5.08 20.50
N ARG A 94 -9.77 4.47 21.70
CA ARG A 94 -10.90 4.36 22.64
C ARG A 94 -11.40 5.74 23.08
N ARG A 95 -10.49 6.68 23.35
CA ARG A 95 -10.84 8.07 23.71
C ARG A 95 -11.57 8.77 22.56
N TRP A 96 -11.08 8.64 21.33
CA TRP A 96 -11.75 9.23 20.17
C TRP A 96 -13.14 8.66 19.97
N LYS A 97 -13.30 7.33 20.01
CA LYS A 97 -14.61 6.69 19.89
C LYS A 97 -15.59 7.16 20.97
N PHE A 98 -15.10 7.32 22.20
CA PHE A 98 -15.90 7.86 23.30
C PHE A 98 -16.31 9.32 23.03
N ASN A 99 -15.39 10.17 22.59
CA ASN A 99 -15.68 11.58 22.29
C ASN A 99 -16.67 11.74 21.13
N VAL A 100 -16.51 10.99 20.03
CA VAL A 100 -17.47 11.02 18.91
C VAL A 100 -18.88 10.60 19.37
N ALA A 101 -18.98 9.56 20.21
CA ALA A 101 -20.26 9.12 20.76
C ALA A 101 -20.90 10.17 21.70
N MET A 102 -20.09 11.00 22.35
CA MET A 102 -20.54 12.03 23.28
C MET A 102 -20.91 13.35 22.59
N GLU A 103 -20.20 13.75 21.55
CA GLU A 103 -20.33 15.09 20.94
C GLU A 103 -21.35 15.17 19.80
N ALA A 104 -21.99 14.05 19.39
CA ALA A 104 -22.87 13.99 18.21
C ALA A 104 -22.25 14.66 16.96
N SER A 105 -20.91 14.67 16.90
CA SER A 105 -20.13 15.30 15.84
C SER A 105 -20.01 14.37 14.63
N THR A 106 -20.00 14.93 13.43
CA THR A 106 -19.81 14.15 12.20
C THR A 106 -18.44 13.46 12.19
N GLU A 107 -18.43 12.17 11.88
CA GLU A 107 -17.26 11.27 11.76
C GLU A 107 -16.16 11.82 10.81
N SER A 108 -16.49 12.81 9.98
CA SER A 108 -15.63 13.43 8.97
C SER A 108 -14.31 14.02 9.48
N HIS A 109 -14.19 14.34 10.77
CA HIS A 109 -12.97 14.92 11.34
C HIS A 109 -11.80 13.92 11.43
N PHE A 110 -12.07 12.62 11.29
CA PHE A 110 -11.10 11.54 11.45
C PHE A 110 -10.71 10.83 10.14
N ASN A 111 -11.17 11.29 8.97
CA ASN A 111 -10.87 10.65 7.69
C ASN A 111 -9.36 10.55 7.40
N GLY A 112 -8.55 11.49 7.91
CA GLY A 112 -7.08 11.42 7.79
C GLY A 112 -6.41 10.47 8.78
N LEU A 113 -7.16 9.94 9.76
CA LEU A 113 -6.68 9.01 10.79
C LEU A 113 -7.13 7.57 10.52
N THR A 114 -7.93 7.31 9.47
CA THR A 114 -8.38 5.98 9.06
C THR A 114 -7.27 4.92 9.06
N PRO A 115 -6.07 5.19 8.51
CA PRO A 115 -4.99 4.19 8.54
C PRO A 115 -4.52 3.80 9.95
N LEU A 116 -4.61 4.73 10.92
CA LEU A 116 -4.28 4.47 12.33
C LEU A 116 -5.42 3.73 13.05
N LEU A 117 -6.67 3.94 12.64
CA LEU A 117 -7.83 3.22 13.15
C LEU A 117 -7.76 1.74 12.76
N ASP A 118 -7.47 1.47 11.48
CA ASP A 118 -7.34 0.10 10.97
C ASP A 118 -6.18 -0.63 11.65
N LEU A 119 -5.05 0.07 11.84
CA LEU A 119 -3.91 -0.44 12.61
C LEU A 119 -4.29 -0.84 14.04
N ALA A 120 -5.06 0.00 14.74
CA ALA A 120 -5.52 -0.27 16.11
C ALA A 120 -6.47 -1.48 16.18
N LEU A 121 -7.35 -1.63 15.17
CA LEU A 121 -8.27 -2.75 15.07
C LEU A 121 -7.51 -4.06 14.80
N VAL A 122 -6.59 -4.07 13.84
CA VAL A 122 -5.76 -5.24 13.51
C VAL A 122 -4.95 -5.70 14.71
N TYR A 123 -4.32 -4.78 15.45
CA TYR A 123 -3.56 -5.12 16.66
C TYR A 123 -4.44 -5.74 17.75
N LYS A 124 -5.70 -5.30 17.87
CA LYS A 124 -6.63 -5.79 18.89
C LYS A 124 -7.21 -7.17 18.54
N GLU A 125 -7.50 -7.41 17.27
CA GLU A 125 -8.16 -8.63 16.80
C GLU A 125 -7.20 -9.79 16.61
N GLN A 126 -5.99 -9.50 16.16
CA GLN A 126 -4.97 -10.52 15.99
C GLN A 126 -4.08 -10.51 17.24
N ASP A 127 -4.08 -11.61 18.00
CA ASP A 127 -3.03 -11.94 18.98
C ASP A 127 -1.70 -12.22 18.24
N SER A 128 -1.31 -11.25 17.41
CA SER A 128 -0.27 -11.30 16.41
C SER A 128 0.98 -10.67 16.98
N SER A 129 2.13 -11.17 16.53
CA SER A 129 3.40 -10.51 16.85
C SER A 129 3.37 -9.06 16.38
N HIS A 130 3.98 -8.14 17.15
CA HIS A 130 4.08 -6.71 16.79
C HIS A 130 4.65 -6.48 15.38
N TRP A 131 5.57 -7.36 14.97
CA TRP A 131 6.10 -7.39 13.59
C TRP A 131 5.01 -7.66 12.54
N ALA A 132 4.12 -8.63 12.78
CA ALA A 132 3.05 -8.96 11.85
C ALA A 132 2.08 -7.78 11.68
N THR A 133 1.78 -7.05 12.76
CA THR A 133 0.97 -5.83 12.71
C THR A 133 1.65 -4.73 11.89
N LEU A 134 2.95 -4.44 12.16
CA LEU A 134 3.73 -3.46 11.38
C LEU A 134 3.80 -3.84 9.89
N LYS A 135 4.06 -5.12 9.61
CA LYS A 135 4.10 -5.66 8.25
C LYS A 135 2.76 -5.47 7.56
N HIS A 136 1.66 -5.86 8.20
CA HIS A 136 0.32 -5.75 7.64
C HIS A 136 0.00 -4.30 7.27
N TYR A 137 0.22 -3.37 8.20
CA TYR A 137 0.05 -1.94 7.95
C TYR A 137 0.89 -1.45 6.77
N THR A 138 2.18 -1.83 6.73
CA THR A 138 3.08 -1.42 5.64
C THR A 138 2.60 -1.94 4.28
N LEU A 139 2.18 -3.20 4.20
CA LEU A 139 1.71 -3.80 2.95
C LEU A 139 0.39 -3.18 2.48
N ASP A 140 -0.52 -2.88 3.40
CA ASP A 140 -1.82 -2.28 3.09
C ASP A 140 -1.67 -0.83 2.60
N LEU A 141 -0.78 -0.07 3.26
CA LEU A 141 -0.39 1.27 2.83
C LEU A 141 0.21 1.25 1.41
N MET A 142 1.13 0.32 1.14
CA MET A 142 1.71 0.18 -0.21
C MET A 142 0.68 -0.28 -1.23
N ALA A 143 -0.21 -1.20 -0.87
CA ALA A 143 -1.29 -1.65 -1.77
C ALA A 143 -2.19 -0.48 -2.16
N THR A 144 -2.58 0.34 -1.18
CA THR A 144 -3.40 1.55 -1.40
C THR A 144 -2.67 2.53 -2.32
N ALA A 145 -1.43 2.88 -2.02
CA ALA A 145 -0.66 3.83 -2.82
C ALA A 145 -0.44 3.36 -4.27
N VAL A 146 -0.14 2.08 -4.47
CA VAL A 146 0.00 1.49 -5.81
C VAL A 146 -1.34 1.48 -6.54
N THR A 147 -2.45 1.17 -5.85
CA THR A 147 -3.80 1.20 -6.44
C THR A 147 -4.15 2.60 -6.90
N GLU A 148 -4.00 3.60 -6.03
CA GLU A 148 -4.29 5.00 -6.37
C GLU A 148 -3.45 5.47 -7.55
N ALA A 149 -2.16 5.12 -7.59
CA ALA A 149 -1.30 5.43 -8.72
C ALA A 149 -1.76 4.77 -10.03
N VAL A 150 -2.23 3.51 -9.97
CA VAL A 150 -2.80 2.82 -11.13
C VAL A 150 -4.05 3.53 -11.62
N MET A 151 -4.95 3.88 -10.71
CA MET A 151 -6.19 4.57 -11.04
C MET A 151 -5.93 5.96 -11.64
N ALA A 152 -4.95 6.68 -11.10
CA ALA A 152 -4.63 8.04 -11.54
C ALA A 152 -3.85 8.11 -12.86
N HIS A 153 -3.00 7.12 -13.16
CA HIS A 153 -2.03 7.24 -14.25
C HIS A 153 -2.14 6.18 -15.35
N TYR A 154 -2.70 5.01 -15.05
CA TYR A 154 -2.69 3.88 -15.98
C TYR A 154 -4.06 3.53 -16.55
N VAL A 155 -5.17 3.96 -15.93
CA VAL A 155 -6.54 3.73 -16.43
C VAL A 155 -6.73 4.30 -17.84
N GLU A 156 -6.38 5.57 -18.05
CA GLU A 156 -6.58 6.23 -19.34
C GLU A 156 -5.71 5.62 -20.45
N PRO A 157 -4.40 5.39 -20.25
CA PRO A 157 -3.58 4.65 -21.22
C PRO A 157 -4.14 3.26 -21.54
N VAL A 158 -4.55 2.47 -20.55
CA VAL A 158 -5.09 1.12 -20.77
C VAL A 158 -6.37 1.18 -21.61
N LYS A 159 -7.29 2.10 -21.30
CA LYS A 159 -8.51 2.30 -22.10
C LYS A 159 -8.18 2.66 -23.56
N MET A 160 -7.26 3.61 -23.75
CA MET A 160 -6.81 4.00 -25.09
C MET A 160 -6.26 2.81 -25.89
N PHE A 161 -5.43 1.97 -25.29
CA PHE A 161 -4.89 0.78 -25.98
C PHE A 161 -5.95 -0.30 -26.23
N LEU A 162 -6.89 -0.49 -25.31
CA LEU A 162 -8.00 -1.43 -25.50
C LEU A 162 -8.89 -0.99 -26.68
N GLU A 163 -9.18 0.31 -26.79
CA GLU A 163 -9.96 0.87 -27.90
C GLU A 163 -9.19 0.82 -29.22
N ALA A 164 -7.92 1.26 -29.22
CA ALA A 164 -7.10 1.35 -30.43
C ALA A 164 -6.83 -0.02 -31.08
N HIS A 165 -6.80 -1.09 -30.28
CA HIS A 165 -6.51 -2.44 -30.76
C HIS A 165 -7.72 -3.39 -30.66
N ASN A 166 -8.95 -2.86 -30.55
CA ASN A 166 -10.18 -3.67 -30.46
C ASN A 166 -10.13 -4.78 -29.39
N GLY A 167 -9.48 -4.51 -28.25
CA GLY A 167 -9.28 -5.48 -27.17
C GLY A 167 -8.18 -6.53 -27.42
N ALA A 168 -7.47 -6.47 -28.54
CA ALA A 168 -6.34 -7.35 -28.84
C ALA A 168 -5.09 -6.90 -28.06
N ILE A 169 -5.14 -6.90 -26.73
CA ILE A 169 -3.94 -6.78 -25.88
C ILE A 169 -3.60 -8.17 -25.36
N ARG A 170 -2.33 -8.57 -25.48
CA ARG A 170 -1.89 -9.89 -25.04
C ARG A 170 -1.64 -9.95 -23.54
N THR A 171 -0.96 -8.96 -22.99
CA THR A 171 -0.62 -8.89 -21.56
C THR A 171 -0.60 -7.43 -21.08
N LEU A 172 -0.99 -7.24 -19.82
CA LEU A 172 -0.78 -6.03 -19.05
C LEU A 172 0.02 -6.42 -17.80
N VAL A 173 1.22 -5.87 -17.65
CA VAL A 173 2.10 -6.22 -16.53
C VAL A 173 2.57 -4.95 -15.84
N LEU A 174 2.21 -4.79 -14.58
CA LEU A 174 2.70 -3.72 -13.72
C LEU A 174 3.94 -4.19 -12.96
N LYS A 175 5.04 -3.46 -13.10
CA LYS A 175 6.24 -3.64 -12.30
C LYS A 175 6.35 -2.51 -11.30
N VAL A 176 6.57 -2.83 -10.04
CA VAL A 176 6.76 -1.85 -8.96
C VAL A 176 8.11 -2.10 -8.30
N ASP A 177 8.94 -1.07 -8.35
CA ASP A 177 10.25 -1.02 -7.72
C ASP A 177 10.18 -0.11 -6.48
N PHE A 178 10.28 -0.72 -5.29
CA PHE A 178 10.31 -0.02 -4.01
C PHE A 178 11.64 0.70 -3.79
N PRO A 179 11.65 1.83 -3.04
CA PRO A 179 12.87 2.55 -2.73
C PRO A 179 13.89 1.62 -2.05
N LYS A 180 15.17 1.83 -2.35
CA LYS A 180 16.27 1.05 -1.75
C LYS A 180 17.07 1.82 -0.71
N THR A 181 16.63 3.03 -0.42
CA THR A 181 17.22 3.92 0.57
C THR A 181 16.11 4.58 1.37
N PRO A 182 16.28 4.80 2.68
CA PRO A 182 15.27 5.42 3.54
C PRO A 182 15.10 6.93 3.29
N VAL A 183 15.85 7.50 2.33
CA VAL A 183 15.84 8.93 2.00
C VAL A 183 14.63 9.33 1.16
N THR A 184 14.01 8.36 0.47
CA THR A 184 12.87 8.61 -0.42
C THR A 184 11.80 7.55 -0.23
N ASN A 185 10.54 7.97 -0.29
CA ASN A 185 9.38 7.08 -0.31
C ASN A 185 8.81 6.93 -1.72
N ALA A 186 9.67 7.10 -2.72
CA ALA A 186 9.26 7.14 -4.11
C ALA A 186 9.25 5.72 -4.71
N LEU A 187 8.11 5.31 -5.26
CA LEU A 187 7.94 4.08 -6.03
C LEU A 187 8.22 4.34 -7.51
N ASP A 188 9.06 3.51 -8.12
CA ASP A 188 9.22 3.46 -9.58
C ASP A 188 8.25 2.42 -10.15
N MET A 189 7.22 2.90 -10.84
CA MET A 189 6.14 2.08 -11.41
C MET A 189 6.21 2.07 -12.93
N ARG A 190 6.08 0.89 -13.51
CA ARG A 190 6.14 0.68 -14.96
C ARG A 190 5.05 -0.26 -15.41
N LEU A 191 4.14 0.24 -16.24
CA LEU A 191 3.17 -0.59 -16.93
C LEU A 191 3.75 -1.03 -18.28
N LEU A 192 3.74 -2.34 -18.51
CA LEU A 192 4.13 -2.98 -19.76
C LEU A 192 2.87 -3.50 -20.45
N ILE A 193 2.68 -3.10 -21.71
CA ILE A 193 1.56 -3.55 -22.55
C ILE A 193 2.15 -4.26 -23.76
N ASP A 194 1.84 -5.55 -23.91
CA ASP A 194 2.19 -6.31 -25.11
C ASP A 194 1.00 -6.32 -26.08
N VAL A 195 1.17 -5.72 -27.26
CA VAL A 195 0.14 -5.64 -28.30
C VAL A 195 0.57 -6.47 -29.53
N PRO A 196 -0.23 -7.45 -29.98
CA PRO A 196 -0.03 -8.13 -31.25
C PRO A 196 -0.21 -7.15 -32.41
N GLU A 197 0.67 -7.24 -33.41
CA GLU A 197 0.49 -6.56 -34.68
C GLU A 197 -0.74 -7.12 -35.41
N GLU A 198 -1.64 -6.24 -35.86
CA GLU A 198 -2.81 -6.62 -36.66
C GLU A 198 -2.35 -7.28 -37.99
N GLU A 199 -2.96 -8.41 -38.37
CA GLU A 199 -2.81 -9.03 -39.70
C GLU A 199 -3.75 -8.38 -40.72
#